data_AF-A0A0D0C9W9-F1
#
_entry.id   AF-A0A0D0C9W9-F1
#
_cell.length_a   1.000
_cell.length_b   1.000
_cell.length_c   1.000
_cell.angle_alpha   90.00
_cell.angle_beta   90.00
_cell.angle_gamma   90.00
#
_symmetry.space_group_name_H-M   'P 1'
#
loop_
_entity.id
_entity.type
_entity.pdbx_description
1 polymer ?
#
loop_
_entity_poly.entity_id
_entity_poly.type
_entity_poly.pdbx_seq_one_letter_code
_entity_poly.pdbx_strand_id
1 'polypeptide(L)'
;LASLYLLNNPDHYTDHTFQHFPWYIFVSWVQRDIDSLVADDKDIANEEDDNDDCMQIKKIHGKYVALSPVVNYIHRPKEYESMCVYDWVRLSHKETLAK
;
A
#
# COMPACT_ATOMS: atom_id res chain seq x y z
N LEU A 1 -2.96 19.40 8.20
CA LEU A 1 -2.43 20.60 7.50
C LEU A 1 -3.47 21.70 7.29
N ALA A 2 -4.77 21.41 7.14
CA ALA A 2 -5.80 22.45 6.97
C ALA A 2 -5.84 23.52 8.09
N SER A 3 -5.56 23.13 9.35
CA SER A 3 -5.51 24.06 10.49
C SER A 3 -4.33 25.04 10.45
N LEU A 4 -3.17 24.64 9.91
CA LEU A 4 -2.00 25.51 9.73
C LEU A 4 -2.24 26.59 8.67
N TYR A 5 -2.96 26.23 7.60
CA TYR A 5 -3.39 27.16 6.55
C TYR A 5 -4.35 28.22 7.11
N LEU A 6 -5.29 27.83 7.99
CA LEU A 6 -6.22 28.75 8.65
C LEU A 6 -5.53 29.72 9.62
N LEU A 7 -4.36 29.35 10.16
CA LEU A 7 -3.57 30.16 11.07
C LEU A 7 -2.57 31.10 10.35
N ASN A 8 -2.57 31.12 9.02
CA ASN A 8 -1.64 31.91 8.18
C ASN A 8 -0.16 31.69 8.53
N ASN A 9 0.17 30.47 8.96
CA ASN A 9 1.56 30.11 9.22
C ASN A 9 2.26 29.88 7.88
N PRO A 10 3.47 30.44 7.67
CA PRO A 10 4.27 30.11 6.49
C PRO A 10 4.50 28.60 6.46
N ASP A 11 4.00 27.95 5.41
CA ASP A 11 4.12 26.51 5.24
C ASP A 11 5.59 26.17 4.96
N HIS A 12 6.29 25.70 6.00
CA HIS A 12 7.72 25.39 5.95
C HIS A 12 8.02 24.00 5.36
N TYR A 13 7.01 23.26 4.88
CA TYR A 13 7.18 21.93 4.30
C TYR A 13 7.21 21.94 2.75
N THR A 14 7.68 23.03 2.14
CA THR A 14 7.81 23.15 0.67
C THR A 14 8.96 22.35 0.07
N ASP A 15 9.93 21.93 0.89
CA ASP A 15 11.14 21.25 0.42
C ASP A 15 10.99 19.71 0.40
N HIS A 16 9.84 19.19 0.84
CA HIS A 16 9.61 17.76 0.97
C HIS A 16 8.34 17.32 0.26
N THR A 17 8.49 16.36 -0.66
CA THR A 17 7.35 15.69 -1.27
C THR A 17 7.04 14.43 -0.50
N PHE A 18 5.83 14.33 0.05
CA PHE A 18 5.36 13.11 0.68
C PHE A 18 4.88 12.16 -0.42
N GLN A 19 5.48 10.98 -0.50
CA GLN A 19 5.01 9.93 -1.40
C GLN A 19 3.76 9.28 -0.81
N HIS A 20 2.71 9.18 -1.63
CA HIS A 20 1.47 8.54 -1.21
C HIS A 20 1.73 7.05 -0.91
N PHE A 21 1.64 6.69 0.36
CA PHE A 21 1.89 5.33 0.84
C PHE A 21 0.69 4.84 1.67
N PRO A 22 -0.16 3.98 1.09
CA PRO A 22 -1.30 3.40 1.82
C PRO A 22 -0.80 2.28 2.75
N TRP A 23 -0.15 2.67 3.84
CA TRP A 23 0.46 1.73 4.80
C TRP A 23 -0.57 0.88 5.54
N TYR A 24 -1.72 1.46 5.86
CA TYR A 24 -2.77 0.78 6.62
C TYR A 24 -3.25 -0.50 5.92
N ILE A 25 -3.37 -0.47 4.59
CA ILE A 25 -3.76 -1.63 3.78
C ILE A 25 -2.74 -2.77 3.92
N PHE A 26 -1.45 -2.43 3.88
CA PHE A 26 -0.40 -3.42 4.03
C PHE A 26 -0.38 -4.03 5.44
N VAL A 27 -0.53 -3.21 6.48
CA VAL A 27 -0.57 -3.70 7.86
C VAL A 27 -1.81 -4.58 8.09
N SER A 28 -2.97 -4.20 7.56
CA SER A 28 -4.19 -5.01 7.60
C SER A 28 -3.96 -6.39 6.96
N TRP A 29 -3.32 -6.42 5.78
CA TRP A 29 -2.97 -7.66 5.10
C TRP A 29 -2.04 -8.55 5.94
N VAL A 30 -0.97 -7.98 6.53
CA VAL A 30 -0.03 -8.73 7.38
C VAL A 30 -0.73 -9.24 8.65
N GLN A 31 -1.59 -8.42 9.26
CA GLN A 31 -2.34 -8.79 10.45
C GLN A 31 -3.23 -10.00 10.15
N ARG A 32 -3.97 -9.97 9.03
CA ARG A 32 -4.79 -11.11 8.59
C ARG A 32 -3.98 -12.37 8.33
N ASP A 33 -2.78 -12.23 7.73
CA ASP A 33 -1.88 -13.37 7.49
C ASP A 33 -1.38 -13.98 8.80
N ILE A 34 -0.98 -13.14 9.76
CA ILE A 34 -0.57 -13.58 11.11
C ILE A 34 -1.75 -14.23 11.84
N ASP A 35 -2.92 -13.61 11.82
CA ASP A 35 -4.12 -14.13 12.48
C ASP A 35 -4.51 -15.49 11.89
N SER A 36 -4.35 -15.67 10.57
CA SER A 36 -4.55 -16.98 9.91
C SER A 36 -3.53 -18.04 10.32
N LEU A 37 -2.30 -17.66 10.67
CA LEU A 37 -1.26 -18.60 11.13
C LEU A 37 -1.39 -18.94 12.61
N VAL A 38 -1.94 -18.02 13.41
CA VAL A 38 -2.09 -18.15 14.87
C VAL A 38 -3.45 -18.74 15.25
N ALA A 39 -4.47 -18.63 14.39
CA ALA A 39 -5.78 -19.22 14.60
C ALA A 39 -5.72 -20.76 14.53
N ASP A 40 -5.76 -21.38 15.70
CA ASP A 40 -5.91 -22.82 15.89
C ASP A 40 -7.36 -23.21 15.53
N ASP A 41 -7.60 -23.41 14.22
CA ASP A 41 -8.67 -24.20 13.57
C ASP A 41 -10.15 -23.96 13.97
N LYS A 42 -10.54 -22.89 14.68
CA LYS A 42 -11.93 -22.79 15.21
C LYS A 42 -12.77 -21.54 15.01
N ASP A 43 -12.27 -20.45 14.46
CA ASP A 43 -13.11 -19.26 14.24
C ASP A 43 -12.86 -18.62 12.87
N ILE A 44 -12.99 -19.41 11.78
CA ILE A 44 -13.13 -18.84 10.43
C ILE A 44 -14.57 -18.32 10.31
N ALA A 45 -14.85 -17.21 11.00
CA ALA A 45 -15.97 -16.36 10.63
C ALA A 45 -15.64 -15.77 9.27
N ASN A 46 -16.53 -16.04 8.31
CA ASN A 46 -16.48 -15.49 6.96
C ASN A 46 -16.47 -13.96 7.02
N GLU A 47 -15.30 -13.35 7.02
CA GLU A 47 -15.18 -11.96 6.61
C GLU A 47 -15.16 -11.98 5.09
N GLU A 48 -16.31 -11.58 4.53
CA GLU A 48 -16.50 -11.30 3.13
C GLU A 48 -15.25 -10.60 2.60
N ASP A 49 -14.66 -11.17 1.54
CA ASP A 49 -13.49 -10.66 0.83
C ASP A 49 -13.86 -9.32 0.17
N ASP A 50 -14.04 -8.31 1.01
CA ASP A 50 -14.39 -6.97 0.63
C ASP A 50 -13.13 -6.42 -0.03
N ASN A 51 -13.15 -6.46 -1.35
CA ASN A 51 -12.12 -5.92 -2.23
C ASN A 51 -12.12 -4.37 -2.17
N ASP A 52 -12.36 -3.77 -1.01
CA ASP A 52 -12.37 -2.34 -0.76
C ASP A 52 -10.93 -1.75 -0.81
N ASP A 53 -9.93 -2.61 -0.67
CA ASP A 53 -8.50 -2.26 -0.75
C ASP A 53 -7.96 -2.17 -2.20
N CYS A 54 -8.80 -2.41 -3.20
CA CYS A 54 -8.41 -2.35 -4.60
C CYS A 54 -8.41 -0.91 -5.16
N MET A 55 -7.27 -0.23 -5.08
CA MET A 55 -7.13 1.14 -5.60
C MET A 55 -6.90 1.27 -7.11
N GLN A 56 -6.55 0.20 -7.85
CA GLN A 56 -6.22 0.30 -9.28
C GLN A 56 -6.93 -0.75 -10.14
N ILE A 57 -7.67 -0.32 -11.17
CA ILE A 57 -8.19 -1.25 -12.19
C ILE A 57 -7.24 -1.26 -13.38
N LYS A 58 -6.71 -2.44 -13.73
CA LYS A 58 -5.88 -2.63 -14.94
C LYS A 58 -6.52 -3.65 -15.87
N LYS A 59 -6.35 -3.44 -17.18
CA LYS A 59 -6.73 -4.42 -18.21
C LYS A 59 -5.53 -5.31 -18.53
N ILE A 60 -5.62 -6.57 -18.14
CA ILE A 60 -4.56 -7.58 -18.35
C ILE A 60 -5.18 -8.70 -19.21
N HIS A 61 -4.58 -9.00 -20.36
CA HIS A 61 -5.05 -10.06 -21.28
C HIS A 61 -6.55 -9.99 -21.62
N GLY A 62 -7.10 -8.78 -21.79
CA GLY A 62 -8.51 -8.59 -22.13
C GLY A 62 -9.48 -8.62 -20.94
N LYS A 63 -9.03 -9.01 -19.74
CA LYS A 63 -9.81 -9.00 -18.50
C LYS A 63 -9.47 -7.78 -17.64
N TYR A 64 -10.48 -7.17 -17.03
CA TYR A 64 -10.26 -6.13 -16.02
C TYR A 64 -9.97 -6.79 -14.67
N VAL A 65 -8.86 -6.41 -14.07
CA VAL A 65 -8.40 -6.90 -12.78
C VAL A 65 -8.19 -5.72 -11.86
N ALA A 66 -8.79 -5.78 -10.69
CA ALA A 66 -8.54 -4.85 -9.61
C ALA A 66 -7.24 -5.27 -8.90
N LEU A 67 -6.32 -4.32 -8.73
CA LEU A 67 -5.00 -4.52 -8.15
C LEU A 67 -4.87 -3.66 -6.89
N SER A 68 -4.59 -4.33 -5.79
CA SER A 68 -4.21 -3.68 -4.55
C SER A 68 -2.76 -3.18 -4.63
N PRO A 69 -2.43 -2.01 -4.03
CA PRO A 69 -1.07 -1.55 -3.85
C PRO A 69 -0.17 -2.59 -3.16
N VAL A 70 -0.76 -3.43 -2.30
CA VAL A 70 -0.10 -4.47 -1.51
C VAL A 70 0.65 -5.48 -2.37
N VAL A 71 0.12 -5.79 -3.56
CA VAL A 71 0.74 -6.71 -4.52
C VAL A 71 2.17 -6.27 -4.86
N ASN A 72 2.43 -4.96 -4.92
CA ASN A 72 3.77 -4.45 -5.20
C ASN A 72 4.75 -4.69 -4.04
N TYR A 73 4.27 -4.75 -2.79
CA TYR A 73 5.10 -4.99 -1.61
C TYR A 73 5.45 -6.47 -1.46
N ILE A 74 4.47 -7.35 -1.75
CA ILE A 74 4.62 -8.81 -1.70
C ILE A 74 5.57 -9.27 -2.79
N HIS A 75 5.38 -8.80 -4.03
CA HIS A 75 6.16 -9.22 -5.19
C HIS A 75 7.36 -8.29 -5.47
N ARG A 76 7.93 -7.67 -4.42
CA ARG A 76 9.13 -6.85 -4.58
C ARG A 76 10.30 -7.70 -5.11
N PRO A 77 11.22 -7.12 -5.91
CA PRO A 77 12.39 -7.86 -6.39
C PRO A 77 13.25 -8.38 -5.23
N LYS A 78 13.81 -9.58 -5.40
CA LYS A 78 14.64 -10.26 -4.37
C LYS A 78 15.88 -9.45 -3.95
N GLU A 79 16.38 -8.59 -4.85
CA GLU A 79 17.50 -7.68 -4.58
C GLU A 79 17.21 -6.70 -3.42
N TYR A 80 15.94 -6.40 -3.18
CA TYR A 80 15.48 -5.52 -2.09
C TYR A 80 14.85 -6.29 -0.94
N GLU A 81 15.09 -7.59 -0.83
CA GLU A 81 14.55 -8.42 0.26
C GLU A 81 15.08 -7.98 1.63
N SER A 82 16.35 -7.58 1.69
CA SER A 82 17.02 -7.08 2.89
C SER A 82 16.60 -5.66 3.30
N MET A 83 15.90 -4.93 2.41
CA MET A 83 15.41 -3.59 2.69
C MET A 83 14.00 -3.67 3.29
N CYS A 84 13.72 -2.87 4.30
CA CYS A 84 12.36 -2.82 4.84
C CYS A 84 11.39 -2.20 3.82
N VAL A 85 10.12 -2.60 3.88
CA VAL A 85 9.10 -2.12 2.92
C VAL A 85 8.95 -0.60 2.98
N TYR A 86 9.07 0.00 4.17
CA TYR A 86 9.00 1.45 4.34
C TYR A 86 10.12 2.18 3.57
N ASP A 87 11.38 1.74 3.74
CA ASP A 87 12.53 2.33 3.04
C ASP A 87 12.42 2.11 1.53
N TRP A 88 11.99 0.93 1.11
CA TRP A 88 11.79 0.62 -0.31
C TRP A 88 10.77 1.55 -0.94
N VAL A 89 9.60 1.73 -0.32
CA VAL A 89 8.57 2.62 -0.89
C VAL A 89 9.04 4.06 -0.94
N ARG A 90 9.66 4.55 0.14
CA ARG A 90 10.16 5.93 0.24
C ARG A 90 11.24 6.26 -0.79
N LEU A 91 12.07 5.28 -1.15
CA LEU A 91 13.15 5.44 -2.13
C LEU A 91 12.74 5.05 -3.55
N SER A 92 11.63 4.33 -3.72
CA SER A 92 11.16 3.88 -5.02
C SER A 92 10.51 5.03 -5.80
N HIS A 93 11.04 5.29 -7.00
CA HIS A 93 10.38 6.17 -7.96
C HIS A 93 9.76 5.33 -9.08
N LYS A 94 8.45 5.47 -9.29
CA LYS A 94 7.76 4.82 -10.40
C LYS A 94 7.77 5.75 -11.60
N GLU A 95 8.51 5.39 -12.64
CA GLU A 95 8.44 6.07 -13.92
C GLU A 95 7.39 5.40 -14.79
N THR A 96 6.39 6.16 -15.23
CA THR A 96 5.58 5.74 -16.38
C THR A 96 6.46 5.83 -17.61
N LEU A 97 6.80 4.68 -18.19
CA LEU A 97 7.41 4.64 -19.52
C LEU A 97 6.49 5.41 -20.47
N ALA A 98 6.96 6.57 -20.93
CA ALA A 98 6.29 7.33 -21.96
C ALA A 98 6.16 6.45 -23.21
N LYS A 99 4.96 6.46 -23.79
CA LYS A 99 4.63 5.74 -25.02
C LYS A 99 5.38 6.28 -26.22
#